data_AF-A0A016T667-F1
#
_entry.id   AF-A0A016T667-F1
#
_cell.length_a   1.000
_cell.length_b   1.000
_cell.length_c   1.000
_cell.angle_alpha   90.00
_cell.angle_beta   90.00
_cell.angle_gamma   90.00
#
_symmetry.space_group_name_H-M   'P 1'
#
loop_
_entity.id
_entity.type
_entity.pdbx_description
1 polymer ?
#
loop_
_entity_poly.entity_id
_entity_poly.type
_entity_poly.pdbx_seq_one_letter_code
_entity_poly.pdbx_strand_id
1 'polypeptide(L)'
;MQSALECFHKEHENEAPLVYRIYLGFFLTLFTIMSYILNLLLLVIVTRTSILDRLFCLHVVSLTMAGIFYSLANTIALIPTVVGYLYIKDPWNPILSTAENLGYLALMFTTTNIAVDRSTVFLLPKVYRFLRSRYIVFVCFSSIPWLCSVLVNVHMTLEGCFTRTDPYTLAFTYRCR
;
A
#
# COMPACT_ATOMS: atom_id res chain seq x y z
N MET A 1 13.32 41.70 8.20
CA MET A 1 13.94 40.57 7.48
C MET A 1 14.16 39.48 8.50
N GLN A 2 13.28 38.46 8.54
CA GLN A 2 13.62 37.23 9.27
C GLN A 2 14.85 36.66 8.59
N SER A 3 15.86 36.35 9.39
CA SER A 3 17.12 35.82 8.87
C SER A 3 16.83 34.46 8.22
N ALA A 4 17.47 34.14 7.08
CA ALA A 4 17.30 32.84 6.44
C ALA A 4 17.53 31.66 7.42
N LEU A 5 18.32 31.91 8.46
CA LEU A 5 18.57 31.01 9.59
C LEU A 5 17.32 30.76 10.45
N GLU A 6 16.51 31.77 10.76
CA GLU A 6 15.24 31.59 11.49
C GLU A 6 14.22 30.83 10.65
N CYS A 7 14.17 31.08 9.33
CA CYS A 7 13.32 30.30 8.44
C CYS A 7 13.79 28.85 8.37
N PHE A 8 15.10 28.61 8.32
CA PHE A 8 15.69 27.27 8.34
C PHE A 8 15.43 26.55 9.67
N HIS A 9 15.57 27.25 10.80
CA HIS A 9 15.33 26.70 12.14
C HIS A 9 13.85 26.36 12.37
N LYS A 10 12.94 27.21 11.87
CA LYS A 10 11.51 26.98 11.92
C LYS A 10 11.04 25.85 10.99
N GLU A 11 11.75 25.64 9.88
CA GLU A 11 11.52 24.50 8.99
C GLU A 11 12.08 23.18 9.56
N HIS A 12 13.16 23.24 10.36
CA HIS A 12 13.87 22.08 10.91
C HIS A 12 13.57 21.82 12.41
N GLU A 13 12.64 22.55 13.02
CA GLU A 13 12.25 22.38 14.44
C GLU A 13 11.69 20.97 14.73
N ASN A 14 11.23 20.27 13.70
CA ASN A 14 10.66 18.92 13.77
C ASN A 14 11.64 17.82 13.32
N GLU A 15 12.94 18.10 13.20
CA GLU A 15 13.92 17.06 12.89
C GLU A 15 13.94 15.98 13.98
N ALA A 16 13.49 14.78 13.60
CA ALA A 16 13.51 13.66 14.51
C ALA A 16 14.95 13.36 14.97
N PRO A 17 15.17 13.19 16.29
CA PRO A 17 16.49 12.94 16.84
C PRO A 17 17.11 11.67 16.23
N LEU A 18 18.43 11.67 16.06
CA LEU A 18 19.18 10.62 15.36
C LEU A 18 18.92 9.22 15.96
N VAL A 19 18.73 9.14 17.28
CA VAL A 19 18.36 7.91 17.99
C VAL A 19 16.99 7.39 17.55
N TYR A 20 16.00 8.27 17.39
CA TYR A 20 14.67 7.90 16.93
C TYR A 20 14.70 7.37 15.50
N ARG A 21 15.48 7.99 14.60
CA ARG A 21 15.69 7.51 13.23
C ARG A 21 16.26 6.10 13.20
N ILE A 22 17.25 5.79 14.05
CA ILE A 22 17.86 4.46 14.11
C ILE A 22 16.85 3.41 14.56
N TYR A 23 16.11 3.66 15.65
CA TYR A 23 15.10 2.73 16.13
C TYR A 23 13.98 2.55 15.10
N LEU A 24 13.45 3.64 14.56
CA LEU A 24 12.41 3.59 13.53
C LEU A 24 12.88 2.83 12.31
N GLY A 25 14.08 3.13 11.79
CA GLY A 25 14.66 2.45 10.64
C GLY A 25 14.87 0.95 10.88
N PHE A 26 15.34 0.56 12.07
CA PHE A 26 15.46 -0.84 12.45
C PHE A 26 14.11 -1.56 12.49
N PHE A 27 13.10 -1.00 13.16
CA PHE A 27 11.78 -1.61 13.21
C PHE A 27 11.11 -1.65 11.84
N LEU A 28 11.21 -0.57 11.06
CA LEU A 28 10.65 -0.47 9.72
C LEU A 28 11.24 -1.54 8.79
N THR A 29 12.56 -1.72 8.80
CA THR A 29 13.24 -2.75 7.99
C THR A 29 12.84 -4.16 8.45
N LEU A 30 12.84 -4.42 9.75
CA LEU A 30 12.44 -5.71 10.32
C LEU A 30 10.99 -6.08 9.92
N PHE A 31 10.03 -5.17 10.13
CA PHE A 31 8.63 -5.41 9.78
C PHE A 31 8.42 -5.55 8.28
N THR A 32 9.17 -4.79 7.46
CA THR A 32 9.08 -4.90 6.00
C THR A 32 9.58 -6.27 5.52
N ILE A 33 10.70 -6.77 6.07
CA ILE A 33 11.22 -8.12 5.75
C ILE A 33 10.21 -9.19 6.19
N MET A 34 9.68 -9.10 7.41
CA MET A 34 8.67 -10.04 7.90
C MET A 34 7.41 -10.02 7.02
N SER A 35 6.97 -8.84 6.58
CA SER A 35 5.84 -8.70 5.65
C SER A 35 6.11 -9.41 4.32
N TYR A 36 7.29 -9.25 3.72
CA TYR A 36 7.63 -9.98 2.49
C TYR A 36 7.62 -11.48 2.68
N ILE A 37 8.24 -11.99 3.76
CA ILE A 37 8.28 -13.43 4.05
C ILE A 37 6.86 -13.97 4.20
N LEU A 38 6.01 -13.31 4.97
CA LEU A 38 4.63 -13.76 5.19
C LEU A 38 3.79 -13.71 3.91
N ASN A 39 3.89 -12.64 3.12
CA ASN A 39 3.15 -12.54 1.85
C ASN A 39 3.62 -13.58 0.82
N LEU A 40 4.93 -13.85 0.74
CA LEU A 40 5.48 -14.88 -0.13
C LEU A 40 5.07 -16.29 0.32
N LEU A 41 5.13 -16.58 1.62
CA LEU A 41 4.66 -17.85 2.16
C LEU A 41 3.16 -18.07 1.86
N LEU A 42 2.35 -17.03 2.07
CA LEU A 42 0.92 -17.10 1.76
C LEU A 42 0.68 -17.36 0.27
N LEU A 43 1.42 -16.68 -0.62
CA LEU A 43 1.35 -16.91 -2.06
C LEU A 43 1.75 -18.34 -2.44
N VAL A 44 2.82 -18.89 -1.85
CA VAL A 44 3.25 -20.27 -2.06
C VAL A 44 2.17 -21.25 -1.60
N ILE A 45 1.59 -21.05 -0.42
CA ILE A 45 0.52 -21.90 0.11
C ILE A 45 -0.68 -21.89 -0.83
N VAL A 46 -1.14 -20.70 -1.26
CA VAL A 46 -2.32 -20.56 -2.12
C VAL A 46 -2.10 -21.15 -3.52
N THR A 47 -0.89 -21.09 -4.04
CA THR A 47 -0.55 -21.64 -5.37
C THR A 47 -0.27 -23.13 -5.35
N ARG A 48 0.19 -23.69 -4.22
CA ARG A 48 0.58 -25.11 -4.11
C ARG A 48 -0.48 -26.00 -3.46
N THR A 49 -1.34 -25.45 -2.61
CA THR A 49 -2.36 -26.24 -1.90
C THR A 49 -3.71 -26.14 -2.60
N SER A 50 -4.37 -27.27 -2.80
CA SER A 50 -5.75 -27.35 -3.30
C SER A 50 -6.80 -27.28 -2.18
N ILE A 51 -6.37 -26.94 -0.96
CA ILE A 51 -7.22 -26.93 0.24
C ILE A 51 -8.24 -25.78 0.17
N LEU A 52 -7.87 -24.67 -0.48
CA LEU A 52 -8.71 -23.49 -0.59
C LEU A 52 -9.54 -23.50 -1.88
N ASP A 53 -10.78 -23.03 -1.77
CA ASP A 53 -11.67 -22.79 -2.91
C ASP A 53 -10.99 -21.88 -3.93
N ARG A 54 -10.94 -22.30 -5.20
CA ARG A 54 -10.22 -21.61 -6.29
C ARG A 54 -10.60 -20.13 -6.44
N LEU A 55 -11.85 -19.79 -6.13
CA LEU A 55 -12.37 -18.42 -6.16
C LEU A 55 -11.82 -17.60 -4.99
N PHE A 56 -11.83 -18.17 -3.79
CA PHE A 56 -11.24 -17.52 -2.62
C PHE A 56 -9.72 -17.34 -2.79
N CYS A 57 -9.04 -18.28 -3.45
CA CYS A 57 -7.62 -18.13 -3.80
C CYS A 57 -7.34 -16.85 -4.60
N LEU A 58 -8.22 -16.43 -5.51
CA LEU A 58 -8.03 -15.20 -6.29
C LEU A 58 -8.03 -13.95 -5.40
N HIS A 59 -8.93 -13.89 -4.42
CA HIS A 59 -8.94 -12.80 -3.45
C HIS A 59 -7.68 -12.79 -2.58
N VAL A 60 -7.21 -13.96 -2.15
CA VAL A 60 -5.98 -14.07 -1.36
C VAL A 60 -4.76 -13.66 -2.19
N VAL A 61 -4.69 -14.07 -3.46
CA VAL A 61 -3.62 -13.62 -4.38
C VAL A 61 -3.66 -12.09 -4.53
N SER A 62 -4.83 -11.50 -4.76
CA SER A 62 -5.01 -10.04 -4.80
C SER A 62 -4.47 -9.36 -3.54
N LEU A 63 -4.80 -9.92 -2.37
CA LEU A 63 -4.37 -9.38 -1.07
C LEU A 63 -2.85 -9.48 -0.87
N THR A 64 -2.25 -10.61 -1.25
CA THR A 64 -0.77 -10.77 -1.21
C THR A 64 -0.06 -9.81 -2.16
N MET A 65 -0.59 -9.63 -3.37
CA MET A 65 -0.02 -8.69 -4.34
C MET A 65 -0.12 -7.26 -3.81
N ALA A 66 -1.26 -6.86 -3.25
CA ALA A 66 -1.42 -5.53 -2.64
C ALA A 66 -0.43 -5.30 -1.49
N GLY A 67 -0.21 -6.30 -0.62
CA GLY A 67 0.78 -6.25 0.45
C GLY A 67 2.23 -6.12 -0.05
N ILE A 68 2.57 -6.79 -1.16
CA ILE A 68 3.88 -6.67 -1.81
C ILE A 68 4.08 -5.25 -2.37
N PHE A 69 3.08 -4.68 -3.06
CA PHE A 69 3.13 -3.31 -3.58
C PHE A 69 3.28 -2.26 -2.47
N TYR A 70 2.53 -2.43 -1.37
CA TYR A 70 2.66 -1.58 -0.20
C TYR A 70 4.08 -1.66 0.40
N SER A 71 4.62 -2.87 0.55
CA SER A 71 5.98 -3.08 1.09
C SER A 71 7.07 -2.59 0.12
N LEU A 72 6.78 -2.56 -1.19
CA LEU A 72 7.69 -2.05 -2.21
C LEU A 72 7.97 -0.56 -2.01
N ALA A 73 6.94 0.25 -1.72
CA ALA A 73 7.13 1.66 -1.41
C ALA A 73 8.04 1.89 -0.20
N ASN A 74 7.91 1.04 0.83
CA ASN A 74 8.77 1.10 2.01
C ASN A 74 10.24 0.83 1.65
N THR A 75 10.52 -0.12 0.76
CA THR A 75 11.90 -0.47 0.38
C THR A 75 12.54 0.53 -0.56
N ILE A 76 11.77 1.11 -1.49
CA ILE A 76 12.33 2.01 -2.52
C ILE A 76 12.35 3.48 -2.08
N ALA A 77 11.46 3.89 -1.19
CA ALA A 77 11.33 5.29 -0.78
C ALA A 77 11.62 5.47 0.72
N LEU A 78 10.82 4.84 1.59
CA LEU A 78 10.84 5.16 3.03
C LEU A 78 12.13 4.70 3.74
N ILE A 79 12.57 3.45 3.54
CA ILE A 79 13.79 2.91 4.17
C ILE A 79 15.03 3.71 3.74
N PRO A 80 15.27 4.01 2.44
CA PRO A 80 16.38 4.86 2.02
C PRO A 80 16.34 6.25 2.66
N THR A 81 15.16 6.85 2.79
CA THR A 81 14.99 8.18 3.41
C THR A 81 15.26 8.13 4.93
N VAL A 82 14.81 7.10 5.64
CA VAL A 82 14.96 6.99 7.10
C VAL A 82 16.37 6.51 7.50
N VAL A 83 16.87 5.44 6.89
CA VAL A 83 18.15 4.81 7.25
C VAL A 83 19.33 5.46 6.54
N GLY A 84 19.16 5.78 5.24
CA GLY A 84 20.22 6.29 4.38
C GLY A 84 20.33 7.80 4.32
N TYR A 85 19.49 8.54 5.04
CA TYR A 85 19.39 10.01 4.94
C TYR A 85 19.21 10.50 3.49
N LEU A 86 18.55 9.70 2.66
CA LEU A 86 18.46 9.97 1.24
C LEU A 86 17.26 10.90 0.96
N TYR A 87 17.57 12.12 0.54
CA TYR A 87 16.57 13.07 0.04
C TYR A 87 16.21 12.74 -1.41
N ILE A 88 15.00 12.22 -1.60
CA ILE A 88 14.48 11.93 -2.95
C ILE A 88 13.87 13.22 -3.50
N LYS A 89 14.47 13.75 -4.56
CA LYS A 89 13.99 14.96 -5.23
C LYS A 89 12.76 14.67 -6.10
N ASP A 90 11.83 15.61 -6.16
CA ASP A 90 10.73 15.59 -7.14
C ASP A 90 11.28 15.58 -8.59
N PRO A 91 10.68 14.82 -9.51
CA PRO A 91 9.39 14.12 -9.42
C PRO A 91 9.48 12.65 -8.93
N TRP A 92 10.66 12.17 -8.56
CA TRP A 92 10.85 10.75 -8.23
C TRP A 92 10.19 10.35 -6.90
N ASN A 93 10.18 11.25 -5.93
CA ASN A 93 9.58 11.00 -4.62
C ASN A 93 8.10 10.61 -4.73
N PRO A 94 7.23 11.40 -5.39
CA PRO A 94 5.84 11.02 -5.54
C PRO A 94 5.66 9.75 -6.36
N ILE A 95 6.42 9.55 -7.45
CA ILE A 95 6.32 8.35 -8.30
C ILE A 95 6.62 7.06 -7.52
N LEU A 96 7.67 7.07 -6.71
CA LEU A 96 8.06 5.92 -5.89
C LEU A 96 7.07 5.69 -4.73
N SER A 97 6.52 6.77 -4.18
CA SER A 97 5.53 6.72 -3.11
C SER A 97 4.14 6.29 -3.60
N THR A 98 3.85 6.38 -4.90
CA THR A 98 2.55 5.94 -5.48
C THR A 98 2.23 4.48 -5.18
N ALA A 99 3.26 3.63 -5.09
CA ALA A 99 3.11 2.20 -4.78
C ALA A 99 2.49 1.97 -3.38
N GLU A 100 2.74 2.88 -2.43
CA GLU A 100 2.16 2.82 -1.09
C GLU A 100 0.64 3.01 -1.17
N ASN A 101 0.18 4.12 -1.73
CA ASN A 101 -1.25 4.40 -1.92
C ASN A 101 -1.96 3.29 -2.68
N LEU A 102 -1.36 2.84 -3.78
CA LEU A 102 -1.96 1.83 -4.64
C LEU A 102 -2.09 0.49 -3.91
N GLY A 103 -1.04 0.07 -3.18
CA GLY A 103 -1.05 -1.13 -2.35
C GLY A 103 -2.03 -1.03 -1.19
N TYR A 104 -2.05 0.10 -0.47
CA TYR A 104 -2.96 0.34 0.65
C TYR A 104 -4.43 0.33 0.23
N LEU A 105 -4.78 1.08 -0.83
CA LEU A 105 -6.14 1.12 -1.36
C LEU A 105 -6.56 -0.24 -1.93
N ALA A 106 -5.68 -0.93 -2.66
CA ALA A 106 -5.97 -2.27 -3.17
C ALA A 106 -6.23 -3.26 -2.03
N LEU A 107 -5.50 -3.15 -0.92
CA LEU A 107 -5.69 -3.99 0.27
C LEU A 107 -7.05 -3.70 0.93
N MET A 108 -7.38 -2.42 1.18
CA MET A 108 -8.66 -2.00 1.77
C MET A 108 -9.87 -2.37 0.89
N PHE A 109 -9.77 -2.17 -0.42
CA PHE A 109 -10.84 -2.58 -1.33
C PHE A 109 -10.94 -4.09 -1.45
N THR A 110 -9.83 -4.83 -1.44
CA THR A 110 -9.85 -6.30 -1.50
C THR A 110 -10.48 -6.90 -0.25
N THR A 111 -10.14 -6.41 0.95
CA THR A 111 -10.77 -6.88 2.21
C THR A 111 -12.26 -6.56 2.25
N THR A 112 -12.66 -5.37 1.80
CA THR A 112 -14.06 -4.99 1.64
C THR A 112 -14.77 -5.92 0.66
N ASN A 113 -14.14 -6.24 -0.46
CA ASN A 113 -14.71 -7.13 -1.47
C ASN A 113 -14.90 -8.56 -0.94
N ILE A 114 -13.94 -9.07 -0.15
CA ILE A 114 -14.07 -10.35 0.56
C ILE A 114 -15.24 -10.31 1.54
N ALA A 115 -15.39 -9.23 2.30
CA ALA A 115 -16.52 -9.07 3.22
C ALA A 115 -17.85 -9.10 2.47
N VAL A 116 -17.97 -8.38 1.35
CA VAL A 116 -19.15 -8.40 0.48
C VAL A 116 -19.42 -9.81 -0.05
N ASP A 117 -18.42 -10.50 -0.58
CA ASP A 117 -18.56 -11.89 -1.05
C ASP A 117 -19.14 -12.78 0.05
N ARG A 118 -18.56 -12.74 1.26
CA ARG A 118 -19.06 -13.52 2.41
C ARG A 118 -20.46 -13.11 2.86
N SER A 119 -20.81 -11.82 2.82
CA SER A 119 -22.15 -11.35 3.13
C SER A 119 -23.19 -11.79 2.09
N THR A 120 -22.82 -11.84 0.80
CA THR A 120 -23.75 -12.28 -0.27
C THR A 120 -24.14 -13.74 -0.15
N VAL A 121 -23.29 -14.59 0.45
CA VAL A 121 -23.62 -15.99 0.76
C VAL A 121 -24.88 -16.07 1.64
N PHE A 122 -24.98 -15.20 2.64
CA PHE A 122 -26.08 -15.20 3.60
C PHE A 122 -27.30 -14.40 3.12
N LEU A 123 -27.07 -13.19 2.58
CA LEU A 123 -28.14 -12.26 2.23
C LEU A 123 -28.78 -12.55 0.87
N LEU A 124 -28.01 -13.06 -0.09
CA LEU A 124 -28.42 -13.20 -1.49
C LEU A 124 -27.89 -14.51 -2.11
N PRO A 125 -28.29 -15.69 -1.60
CA PRO A 125 -27.74 -16.98 -2.01
C PRO A 125 -27.94 -17.28 -3.51
N LYS A 126 -29.02 -16.75 -4.13
CA LYS A 126 -29.27 -16.86 -5.57
C LYS A 126 -28.22 -16.10 -6.40
N VAL A 127 -27.85 -14.90 -5.96
CA VAL A 127 -26.83 -14.06 -6.61
C VAL A 127 -25.46 -14.70 -6.44
N TYR A 128 -25.14 -15.17 -5.24
CA TYR A 128 -23.90 -15.89 -4.96
C TYR A 128 -23.71 -17.12 -5.86
N ARG A 129 -24.76 -17.93 -6.05
CA ARG A 129 -24.72 -19.08 -6.97
C ARG A 129 -24.47 -18.67 -8.43
N PHE A 130 -25.06 -17.56 -8.87
CA PHE A 130 -24.84 -17.02 -10.21
C PHE A 130 -23.39 -16.56 -10.41
N LEU A 131 -22.85 -15.79 -9.47
CA LEU A 131 -21.46 -15.32 -9.50
C LEU A 131 -20.46 -16.48 -9.52
N ARG A 132 -20.69 -17.51 -8.69
CA ARG A 132 -19.86 -18.72 -8.63
C ARG A 132 -19.97 -19.60 -9.87
N SER A 133 -21.09 -19.55 -10.59
CA SER A 133 -21.30 -20.35 -11.81
C SER A 133 -20.43 -19.91 -12.98
N ARG A 134 -19.90 -18.69 -12.98
CA ARG A 134 -19.12 -18.14 -14.10
C ARG A 134 -17.77 -17.62 -13.61
N TYR A 135 -16.72 -18.40 -13.83
CA TYR A 135 -15.35 -18.06 -13.43
C TYR A 135 -14.93 -16.65 -13.92
N ILE A 136 -15.24 -16.29 -15.16
CA ILE A 136 -14.90 -14.97 -15.74
C ILE A 136 -15.55 -13.83 -14.95
N VAL A 137 -16.82 -13.97 -14.54
CA VAL A 137 -17.54 -12.95 -13.77
C VAL A 137 -16.87 -12.74 -12.42
N PHE A 138 -16.42 -13.83 -11.78
CA PHE A 138 -15.71 -13.76 -10.52
C PHE A 138 -14.31 -13.14 -10.67
N VAL A 139 -13.58 -13.43 -11.75
CA VAL A 139 -12.30 -12.77 -12.04
C VAL A 139 -12.49 -11.26 -12.20
N CYS A 140 -13.51 -10.83 -12.95
CA CYS A 140 -13.86 -9.41 -13.06
C CYS A 140 -14.17 -8.83 -11.68
N PHE A 141 -14.96 -9.50 -10.86
CA PHE A 141 -15.28 -9.07 -9.50
C PHE A 141 -14.04 -8.92 -8.61
N SER A 142 -13.08 -9.86 -8.71
CA SER A 142 -11.81 -9.79 -7.98
C SER A 142 -10.87 -8.69 -8.49
N SER A 143 -11.07 -8.19 -9.72
CA SER A 143 -10.26 -7.09 -10.29
C SER A 143 -10.77 -5.69 -9.94
N ILE A 144 -12.03 -5.56 -9.50
CA ILE A 144 -12.65 -4.29 -9.10
C ILE A 144 -11.80 -3.52 -8.08
N PRO A 145 -11.26 -4.14 -7.01
CA PRO A 145 -10.40 -3.45 -6.04
C PRO A 145 -9.21 -2.71 -6.67
N TRP A 146 -8.55 -3.34 -7.65
CA TRP A 146 -7.40 -2.76 -8.33
C TRP A 146 -7.82 -1.62 -9.24
N LEU A 147 -8.92 -1.78 -9.99
CA LEU A 147 -9.47 -0.71 -10.82
C LEU A 147 -9.85 0.50 -9.96
N CYS A 148 -10.55 0.31 -8.85
CA CYS A 148 -10.89 1.39 -7.92
C CYS A 148 -9.64 2.05 -7.33
N SER A 149 -8.63 1.27 -6.92
CA SER A 149 -7.36 1.78 -6.41
C SER A 149 -6.65 2.68 -7.43
N VAL A 150 -6.56 2.23 -8.68
CA VAL A 150 -5.98 3.02 -9.78
C VAL A 150 -6.79 4.29 -10.05
N LEU A 151 -8.11 4.19 -10.13
CA LEU A 151 -8.98 5.34 -10.39
C LEU A 151 -8.86 6.43 -9.32
N VAL A 152 -8.86 6.04 -8.05
CA VAL A 152 -8.67 6.98 -6.94
C VAL A 152 -7.29 7.64 -7.02
N ASN A 153 -6.25 6.85 -7.29
CA ASN A 153 -4.88 7.37 -7.38
C ASN A 153 -4.69 8.34 -8.55
N VAL A 154 -5.26 8.00 -9.72
CA VAL A 154 -5.30 8.90 -10.89
C VAL A 154 -6.07 10.17 -10.58
N HIS A 155 -7.23 10.08 -9.92
CA HIS A 155 -8.00 11.25 -9.53
C HIS A 155 -7.21 12.16 -8.58
N MET A 156 -6.57 11.61 -7.55
CA MET A 156 -5.70 12.36 -6.65
C MET A 156 -4.56 13.06 -7.39
N THR A 157 -3.95 12.35 -8.36
CA THR A 157 -2.88 12.89 -9.21
C THR A 157 -3.38 14.07 -10.07
N LEU A 158 -4.60 13.98 -10.63
CA LEU A 158 -5.20 15.06 -11.42
C LEU A 158 -5.51 16.30 -10.58
N GLU A 159 -5.94 16.12 -9.33
CA GLU A 159 -6.13 17.22 -8.36
C GLU A 159 -4.80 17.79 -7.83
N GLY A 160 -3.66 17.19 -8.22
CA GLY A 160 -2.33 17.61 -7.77
C GLY A 160 -2.01 17.19 -6.32
N CYS A 161 -2.72 16.21 -5.78
CA CYS A 161 -2.48 15.61 -4.47
C CYS A 161 -1.59 14.38 -4.60
N PHE A 162 -0.38 14.45 -4.05
CA PHE A 162 0.61 13.38 -4.12
C PHE A 162 1.04 12.94 -2.72
N THR A 163 1.24 11.63 -2.58
CA THR A 163 1.96 11.07 -1.45
C THR A 163 3.45 11.14 -1.71
N ARG A 164 4.22 11.44 -0.66
CA ARG A 164 5.67 11.63 -0.75
C ARG A 164 6.31 11.31 0.59
N THR A 165 7.52 10.76 0.58
CA THR A 165 8.30 10.59 1.79
C THR A 165 8.84 11.93 2.25
N ASP A 166 8.62 12.25 3.52
CA ASP A 166 9.18 13.43 4.16
C ASP A 166 10.36 13.00 5.05
N PRO A 167 11.59 13.46 4.75
CA PRO A 167 12.78 13.09 5.49
C PRO A 167 12.80 13.64 6.92
N TYR A 168 11.97 14.63 7.25
CA TYR A 168 11.92 15.28 8.54
C TYR A 168 10.93 14.58 9.47
N THR A 169 9.75 14.23 8.95
CA THR A 169 8.72 13.49 9.70
C THR A 169 8.88 11.98 9.63
N LEU A 170 9.77 11.47 8.77
CA LEU A 170 10.08 10.04 8.58
C LEU A 170 8.86 9.19 8.22
N ALA A 171 7.91 9.79 7.50
CA ALA A 171 6.65 9.17 7.13
C ALA A 171 6.26 9.57 5.70
N PHE A 172 5.29 8.82 5.15
CA PHE A 172 4.58 9.26 3.97
C PHE A 172 3.63 10.40 4.34
N THR A 173 3.74 11.51 3.62
CA THR A 173 2.91 12.70 3.79
C THR A 173 2.19 13.02 2.49
N TYR A 174 1.01 13.62 2.62
CA TYR A 174 0.24 14.12 1.49
C TYR A 174 0.54 15.60 1.27
N ARG A 175 0.76 16.00 0.02
CA ARG A 175 0.72 17.41 -0.37
C ARG A 175 -0.14 17.57 -1.60
N CYS A 176 -1.13 18.44 -1.47
CA CYS A 176 -1.91 18.96 -2.57
C CYS A 176 -1.35 20.32 -2.98
N ARG A 177 -1.62 20.70 -4.22
CA ARG A 177 -1.18 21.95 -4.83
C ARG A 177 -1.89 23.16 -4.25
#